data_AF-A0A366XSC0-F1
#
_entry.id   AF-A0A366XSC0-F1
#
_cell.length_a   1.000
_cell.length_b   1.000
_cell.length_c   1.000
_cell.angle_alpha   90.00
_cell.angle_beta   90.00
_cell.angle_gamma   90.00
#
_symmetry.space_group_name_H-M   'P 1'
#
loop_
_entity.id
_entity.type
_entity.pdbx_description
1 polymer ?
#
loop_
_entity_poly.entity_id
_entity_poly.type
_entity_poly.pdbx_seq_one_letter_code
_entity_poly.pdbx_strand_id
1 'polypeptide(L)'
;MAEEWSEEENKIFVNIIANYRTVIAGKDKETKEVLTWKVAKKLHRKYELLEKRNVQAVYEHLSYIDDLVAGVGMQQDYQQKEEQYFNMYPRKQTSGKIVNFNN
;
A
#
# COMPACT_ATOMS: atom_id res chain seq x y z
N MET A 1 -7.25 -11.29 18.11
CA MET A 1 -7.78 -10.68 16.88
C MET A 1 -6.79 -9.62 16.44
N ALA A 2 -6.45 -9.53 15.16
CA ALA A 2 -5.63 -8.42 14.67
C ALA A 2 -6.40 -7.12 14.96
N GLU A 3 -5.76 -6.16 15.63
CA GLU A 3 -6.39 -4.87 15.92
C GLU A 3 -6.63 -4.16 14.58
N GLU A 4 -7.89 -3.85 14.29
CA GLU A 4 -8.27 -3.21 13.05
C GLU A 4 -7.63 -1.83 12.89
N TRP A 5 -7.22 -1.48 11.66
CA TRP A 5 -6.70 -0.15 11.32
C TRP A 5 -7.83 0.87 11.25
N SER A 6 -7.68 2.02 11.88
CA SER A 6 -8.65 3.11 11.80
C SER A 6 -8.62 3.80 10.43
N GLU A 7 -9.66 4.56 10.13
CA GLU A 7 -9.71 5.32 8.88
C GLU A 7 -8.59 6.37 8.80
N GLU A 8 -8.26 7.02 9.93
CA GLU A 8 -7.17 7.98 10.05
C GLU A 8 -5.81 7.31 9.86
N GLU A 9 -5.62 6.12 10.43
CA GLU A 9 -4.40 5.34 10.20
C GLU A 9 -4.29 5.00 8.70
N ASN A 10 -5.36 4.51 8.07
CA ASN A 10 -5.38 4.17 6.65
C ASN A 10 -5.08 5.36 5.74
N LYS A 11 -5.61 6.55 6.05
CA LYS A 11 -5.32 7.79 5.31
C LYS A 11 -3.83 8.13 5.28
N ILE A 12 -3.07 7.81 6.34
CA ILE A 12 -1.61 8.02 6.35
C ILE A 12 -0.96 7.22 5.22
N PHE A 13 -1.29 5.94 5.09
CA PHE A 13 -0.72 5.06 4.08
C PHE A 13 -1.10 5.51 2.67
N VAL A 14 -2.38 5.74 2.42
CA VAL A 14 -2.89 6.20 1.11
C VAL A 14 -2.19 7.47 0.66
N ASN A 15 -2.02 8.45 1.56
CA ASN A 15 -1.38 9.74 1.25
C ASN A 15 0.11 9.60 0.91
N ILE A 16 0.80 8.55 1.37
CA ILE A 16 2.23 8.36 1.10
C ILE A 16 2.51 7.36 -0.02
N ILE A 17 1.53 6.61 -0.53
CA ILE A 17 1.74 5.57 -1.56
C ILE A 17 2.44 6.14 -2.80
N ALA A 18 2.04 7.32 -3.29
CA ALA A 18 2.65 7.91 -4.47
C ALA A 18 4.17 8.11 -4.27
N ASN A 19 4.56 8.69 -3.14
CA ASN A 19 5.97 8.88 -2.79
C ASN A 19 6.68 7.55 -2.54
N TYR A 20 6.05 6.62 -1.81
CA TYR A 20 6.60 5.28 -1.56
C TYR A 20 6.95 4.56 -2.88
N ARG A 21 6.05 4.57 -3.86
CA ARG A 21 6.29 3.96 -5.18
C ARG A 21 7.48 4.55 -5.92
N THR A 22 7.72 5.86 -5.79
CA THR A 22 8.94 6.47 -6.38
C THR A 22 10.22 5.95 -5.74
N VAL A 23 10.19 5.65 -4.43
CA VAL A 23 11.34 5.13 -3.69
C VAL A 23 11.70 3.72 -4.16
N ILE A 24 10.69 2.87 -4.41
CA ILE A 24 10.88 1.46 -4.79
C ILE A 24 10.91 1.20 -6.30
N ALA A 25 10.67 2.23 -7.12
CA ALA A 25 10.64 2.11 -8.57
C ALA A 25 11.98 1.63 -9.15
N GLY A 26 11.94 0.66 -10.06
CA GLY A 26 13.12 0.10 -10.74
C GLY A 26 14.08 -0.68 -9.83
N LYS A 27 13.70 -0.94 -8.57
CA LYS A 27 14.52 -1.72 -7.63
C LYS A 27 14.20 -3.22 -7.71
N ASP A 28 15.20 -4.04 -7.42
CA ASP A 28 15.05 -5.49 -7.25
C ASP A 28 14.27 -5.82 -5.96
N LYS A 29 13.85 -7.08 -5.81
CA LYS A 29 13.00 -7.51 -4.70
C LYS A 29 13.62 -7.25 -3.33
N GLU A 30 14.89 -7.61 -3.14
CA GLU A 30 15.58 -7.46 -1.85
C GLU A 30 15.72 -5.97 -1.48
N THR A 31 16.11 -5.14 -2.45
CA THR A 31 16.18 -3.69 -2.24
C THR A 31 14.81 -3.09 -1.92
N LYS A 32 13.73 -3.56 -2.56
CA LYS A 32 12.37 -3.11 -2.25
C LYS A 32 11.99 -3.44 -0.81
N GLU A 33 12.21 -4.67 -0.35
CA GLU A 33 11.92 -5.08 1.02
C GLU A 33 12.65 -4.19 2.04
N VAL A 34 13.94 -3.93 1.83
CA VAL A 34 14.74 -3.04 2.68
C VAL A 34 14.20 -1.60 2.68
N LEU A 35 13.81 -1.08 1.50
CA LEU A 35 13.27 0.27 1.38
C LEU A 35 11.88 0.40 2.02
N THR A 36 11.01 -0.58 1.83
CA THR A 36 9.68 -0.64 2.46
C THR A 36 9.84 -0.68 3.98
N TRP A 37 10.77 -1.46 4.52
CA TRP A 37 11.08 -1.47 5.94
C TRP A 37 11.58 -0.10 6.46
N LYS A 38 12.43 0.58 5.69
CA LYS A 38 12.88 1.95 6.01
C LYS A 38 11.73 2.94 6.01
N VAL A 39 10.79 2.83 5.07
CA VAL A 39 9.58 3.68 5.01
C VAL A 39 8.69 3.39 6.21
N ALA A 40 8.41 2.13 6.54
CA ALA A 40 7.63 1.74 7.71
C ALA A 40 8.20 2.32 9.01
N LYS A 41 9.52 2.21 9.22
CA LYS A 41 10.22 2.83 10.36
C LYS A 41 10.06 4.35 10.40
N LYS A 42 10.10 5.02 9.25
CA LYS A 42 9.91 6.48 9.17
C LYS A 42 8.47 6.86 9.51
N LEU A 43 7.48 6.12 9.01
CA LEU A 43 6.06 6.38 9.31
C LEU A 43 5.77 6.19 10.79
N HIS A 44 6.19 5.08 11.37
CA HIS A 44 6.02 4.78 12.79
C HIS A 44 6.62 5.86 13.71
N ARG A 45 7.72 6.51 13.31
CA ARG A 45 8.33 7.60 14.09
C ARG A 45 7.70 8.96 13.84
N LYS A 46 7.03 9.15 12.70
CA LYS A 46 6.52 10.44 12.26
C LYS A 46 5.07 10.68 12.71
N TYR A 47 4.28 9.62 12.81
CA TYR A 47 2.85 9.71 13.11
C TYR A 47 2.57 9.05 14.44
N GLU A 48 2.18 9.85 15.44
CA GLU A 48 1.79 9.37 16.78
C GLU A 48 0.68 8.32 16.72
N LEU A 49 -0.24 8.44 15.75
CA LEU A 49 -1.30 7.45 15.49
C LEU A 49 -0.77 6.02 15.26
N LEU A 50 0.47 5.89 14.79
CA LEU A 50 1.10 4.60 14.52
C LEU A 50 1.95 4.08 15.69
N GLU A 51 2.12 4.82 16.79
CA GLU A 51 2.98 4.42 17.90
C GLU A 51 2.48 3.17 18.64
N LYS A 52 1.16 2.96 18.67
CA LYS A 52 0.56 1.75 19.24
C LYS A 52 0.78 0.51 18.38
N ARG A 53 1.20 0.68 17.13
CA ARG A 53 1.47 -0.40 16.18
C ARG A 53 2.94 -0.77 16.25
N ASN A 54 3.27 -2.04 16.13
CA ASN A 54 4.67 -2.38 15.92
C ASN A 54 5.09 -2.04 14.47
N VAL A 55 6.39 -1.82 14.25
CA VAL A 55 6.93 -1.46 12.92
C VAL A 55 6.61 -2.53 11.87
N GLN A 56 6.55 -3.81 12.26
CA GLN A 56 6.22 -4.90 11.35
C GLN A 56 4.78 -4.79 10.82
N ALA A 57 3.82 -4.46 11.67
CA ALA A 57 2.44 -4.22 11.29
C ALA A 57 2.33 -3.03 10.33
N VAL A 58 3.09 -1.95 10.57
CA VAL A 58 3.17 -0.80 9.65
C VAL A 58 3.75 -1.22 8.29
N TYR A 59 4.74 -2.11 8.27
CA TYR A 59 5.33 -2.64 7.04
C TYR A 59 4.35 -3.52 6.25
N GLU A 60 3.70 -4.47 6.93
CA GLU A 60 2.72 -5.38 6.33
C GLU A 60 1.54 -4.57 5.77
N HIS A 61 1.04 -3.60 6.55
CA HIS A 61 -0.07 -2.76 6.15
C HIS A 61 0.27 -1.80 5.02
N LEU A 62 1.49 -1.26 4.99
CA LEU A 62 1.96 -0.46 3.85
C LEU A 62 1.94 -1.27 2.55
N SER A 63 2.35 -2.53 2.61
CA SER A 63 2.36 -3.43 1.45
C SER A 63 0.93 -3.77 1.01
N TYR A 64 0.06 -4.06 1.97
CA TYR A 64 -1.37 -4.30 1.75
C TYR A 64 -2.06 -3.09 1.10
N ILE A 65 -1.88 -1.89 1.64
CA ILE A 65 -2.47 -0.67 1.08
C ILE A 65 -1.94 -0.39 -0.34
N ASP A 66 -0.65 -0.66 -0.61
CA ASP A 66 -0.11 -0.49 -1.97
C ASP A 66 -0.78 -1.41 -2.99
N ASP A 67 -1.04 -2.66 -2.62
CA ASP A 67 -1.75 -3.63 -3.47
C ASP A 67 -3.24 -3.27 -3.61
N LEU A 68 -3.91 -2.89 -2.51
CA LEU A 68 -5.29 -2.41 -2.50
C LEU A 68 -5.50 -1.23 -3.45
N VAL A 69 -4.70 -0.16 -3.30
CA VAL A 69 -4.88 1.03 -4.15
C VAL A 69 -4.41 0.80 -5.58
N ALA A 70 -3.55 -0.20 -5.82
CA ALA A 70 -3.21 -0.67 -7.15
C ALA A 70 -4.32 -1.50 -7.81
N GLY A 71 -5.35 -1.91 -7.06
CA GLY A 71 -6.40 -2.80 -7.54
C GLY A 71 -5.94 -4.25 -7.71
N VAL A 72 -4.97 -4.71 -6.91
CA VAL A 72 -4.40 -6.07 -7.02
C VAL A 72 -5.22 -7.06 -6.20
N GLY A 73 -6.17 -7.73 -6.85
CA GLY A 73 -7.06 -8.72 -6.21
C GLY A 73 -8.52 -8.49 -6.61
N MET A 74 -9.46 -9.11 -5.90
CA MET A 74 -10.88 -8.77 -6.02
C MET A 74 -11.26 -7.77 -4.92
N GLN A 75 -12.10 -6.78 -5.23
CA GLN A 75 -12.54 -5.79 -4.24
C GLN A 75 -13.18 -6.42 -2.98
N GLN A 76 -13.81 -7.59 -3.14
CA GLN A 76 -14.43 -8.34 -2.05
C GLN A 76 -13.43 -8.94 -1.04
N ASP A 77 -12.14 -9.00 -1.40
CA ASP A 77 -11.08 -9.54 -0.53
C ASP A 77 -10.62 -8.52 0.54
N TYR A 78 -11.08 -7.27 0.45
CA TYR A 78 -10.68 -6.19 1.35
C TYR A 78 -11.74 -5.91 2.41
N GLN A 79 -11.34 -5.25 3.51
CA GLN A 79 -12.32 -4.84 4.51
C GLN A 79 -13.27 -3.79 3.92
N GLN A 80 -14.56 -3.81 4.30
CA GLN A 80 -15.57 -2.87 3.79
C GLN A 80 -15.13 -1.40 3.85
N LYS A 81 -14.47 -0.99 4.95
CA LYS A 81 -13.97 0.38 5.12
C LYS A 81 -12.78 0.73 4.22
N GLU A 82 -12.10 -0.27 3.68
CA GLU A 82 -10.92 -0.15 2.82
C GLU A 82 -11.26 -0.31 1.35
N GLU A 83 -12.40 -0.92 1.01
CA GLU A 83 -12.92 -1.02 -0.35
C GLU A 83 -12.98 0.33 -1.08
N GLN A 84 -13.22 1.42 -0.34
CA GLN A 84 -13.25 2.79 -0.89
C GLN A 84 -11.91 3.22 -1.51
N TYR A 85 -10.80 2.58 -1.14
CA TYR A 85 -9.46 2.86 -1.66
C TYR A 85 -9.08 1.97 -2.84
N PHE A 86 -9.90 0.96 -3.17
CA PHE A 86 -9.58 0.00 -4.22
C PHE A 86 -9.38 0.70 -5.57
N ASN A 87 -8.27 0.40 -6.24
CA ASN A 87 -7.90 0.96 -7.55
C ASN A 87 -7.85 2.51 -7.60
N MET A 88 -7.74 3.22 -6.46
CA MET A 88 -7.60 4.68 -6.43
C MET A 88 -6.32 5.17 -7.14
N TYR A 89 -5.24 4.39 -7.02
CA TYR A 89 -3.93 4.71 -7.57
C TYR A 89 -3.43 3.48 -8.33
N PRO A 90 -3.90 3.22 -9.56
CA PRO A 90 -3.39 2.09 -10.33
C PRO A 90 -1.88 2.25 -10.53
N ARG A 91 -1.13 1.14 -10.42
CA ARG A 91 0.28 1.14 -10.83
C ARG A 91 0.28 1.47 -12.32
N LYS A 92 1.09 2.45 -12.76
CA LYS A 92 1.28 2.72 -14.18
C LYS A 92 1.74 1.40 -14.81
N GLN A 93 0.84 0.74 -15.55
CA GLN A 93 1.25 -0.35 -16.40
C GLN A 93 2.19 0.27 -17.42
N THR A 94 3.48 -0.08 -17.38
CA THR A 94 4.29 0.02 -18.58
C THR A 94 3.57 -0.89 -19.57
N SER A 95 2.83 -0.27 -20.48
CA SER A 95 1.93 -0.90 -21.43
C SER A 95 2.64 -2.02 -22.18
N GLY A 96 2.45 -3.24 -21.70
CA GLY A 96 2.82 -4.48 -22.35
C GLY A 96 1.54 -5.21 -22.74
N LYS A 97 0.96 -4.78 -23.86
CA LYS A 97 -0.14 -5.37 -24.64
C LYS A 97 -1.56 -4.88 -24.39
N ILE A 98 -2.14 -4.53 -25.54
CA ILE A 98 -3.47 -4.02 -25.85
C ILE A 98 -4.54 -5.01 -25.40
N VAL A 99 -5.56 -4.50 -24.71
CA VAL A 99 -6.86 -5.14 -24.55
C VAL A 99 -7.51 -5.29 -25.91
N ASN A 100 -7.65 -6.53 -26.39
CA ASN A 100 -8.63 -6.88 -27.42
C ASN A 100 -9.65 -7.81 -26.78
N PHE A 101 -10.77 -7.25 -26.33
CA PHE A 101 -12.02 -7.99 -26.18
C PHE A 101 -12.91 -7.54 -27.34
N ASN A 102 -12.85 -8.27 -28.45
CA ASN A 102 -13.88 -8.15 -29.48
C ASN A 102 -15.05 -9.06 -29.09
N ASN A 103 -16.21 -8.42 -29.18
CA ASN A 103 -17.58 -8.87 -29.02
C ASN A 103 -17.95 -10.10 -29.87
#